data_AF-A0A164ZUB4-F1
#
_entry.id   AF-A0A164ZUB4-F1
#
_cell.length_a   1.000
_cell.length_b   1.000
_cell.length_c   1.000
_cell.angle_alpha   90.00
_cell.angle_beta   90.00
_cell.angle_gamma   90.00
#
_symmetry.space_group_name_H-M   'P 1'
#
loop_
_entity.id
_entity.type
_entity.pdbx_description
1 polymer ?
#
loop_
_entity_poly.entity_id
_entity_poly.type
_entity_poly.pdbx_seq_one_letter_code
_entity_poly.pdbx_strand_id
1 'polypeptide(L)'
;PICIHLDHGDTLESVKMAIDLGFSSVMIDASHHPFDENVRITKEVVAYAHARGVSVEAELGTLGGIEEDVQNTVQLTEPQDAKKFVELTGVDALAVAIGTSHGAYKFKSESDIRLAIDRVKTISDLTGIPLVMHGSS
;
A
#
# COMPACT_ATOMS: atom_id res chain seq x y z
N PRO A 1 -3.43 21.49 9.16
CA PRO A 1 -2.17 20.76 8.89
C PRO A 1 -2.17 20.33 7.41
N ILE A 2 -1.02 20.30 6.75
CA ILE A 2 -0.88 19.90 5.33
C ILE A 2 0.15 18.76 5.27
N CYS A 3 -0.13 17.75 4.45
CA CYS A 3 0.79 16.66 4.13
C CYS A 3 1.04 16.66 2.61
N ILE A 4 2.29 16.47 2.21
CA ILE A 4 2.67 16.17 0.82
C ILE A 4 3.11 14.71 0.80
N HIS A 5 2.40 13.89 0.03
CA HIS A 5 2.59 12.45 -0.04
C HIS A 5 3.04 12.03 -1.44
N LEU A 6 4.09 11.20 -1.53
CA LEU A 6 4.49 10.54 -2.77
C LEU A 6 3.62 9.30 -2.91
N ASP A 7 2.74 9.30 -3.90
CA ASP A 7 1.87 8.17 -4.21
C ASP A 7 2.57 7.19 -5.17
N HIS A 8 2.43 5.88 -4.94
CA HIS A 8 3.04 4.79 -5.73
C HIS A 8 4.52 4.99 -6.12
N GLY A 9 5.39 5.24 -5.13
CA GLY A 9 6.85 5.25 -5.37
C GLY A 9 7.34 3.89 -5.90
N ASP A 10 8.00 3.88 -7.05
CA ASP A 10 8.39 2.69 -7.81
C ASP A 10 9.75 2.09 -7.39
N THR A 11 10.64 2.92 -6.86
CA THR A 11 12.03 2.59 -6.60
C THR A 11 12.50 3.26 -5.32
N LEU A 12 13.49 2.67 -4.67
CA LEU A 12 14.09 3.23 -3.47
C LEU A 12 14.68 4.63 -3.72
N GLU A 13 15.26 4.83 -4.91
CA GLU A 13 15.84 6.09 -5.35
C GLU A 13 14.79 7.19 -5.50
N SER A 14 13.63 6.89 -6.11
CA SER A 14 12.55 7.87 -6.30
C SER A 14 11.95 8.28 -4.96
N VAL A 15 11.75 7.33 -4.05
CA VAL A 15 11.26 7.59 -2.69
C VAL A 15 12.25 8.44 -1.89
N LYS A 16 13.55 8.10 -1.91
CA LYS A 16 14.59 8.90 -1.24
C LYS A 16 14.66 10.32 -1.80
N MET A 17 14.53 10.48 -3.11
CA MET A 17 14.49 11.79 -3.75
C MET A 17 13.29 12.61 -3.27
N ALA A 18 12.10 12.04 -3.18
CA ALA A 18 10.92 12.75 -2.67
C ALA A 18 11.11 13.23 -1.23
N ILE A 19 11.67 12.37 -0.37
CA ILE A 19 12.02 12.72 1.01
C ILE A 19 13.01 13.90 1.04
N ASP A 20 14.08 13.84 0.24
CA ASP A 20 15.11 14.88 0.18
C ASP A 20 14.57 16.21 -0.39
N LEU A 21 13.50 16.16 -1.20
CA LEU A 21 12.77 17.33 -1.70
C LEU A 21 11.76 17.91 -0.70
N GLY A 22 11.62 17.30 0.49
CA GLY A 22 10.80 17.82 1.58
C GLY A 22 9.39 17.26 1.67
N PHE A 23 9.11 16.11 1.06
CA PHE A 23 7.85 15.40 1.28
C PHE A 23 7.73 14.99 2.75
N SER A 24 6.53 15.16 3.32
CA SER A 24 6.23 14.81 4.71
C SER A 24 5.70 13.38 4.87
N SER A 25 5.35 12.73 3.76
CA SER A 25 4.94 11.33 3.69
C SER A 25 5.34 10.73 2.34
N VAL A 26 5.61 9.44 2.30
CA VAL A 26 5.89 8.70 1.06
C VAL A 26 5.25 7.33 1.08
N MET A 27 4.97 6.80 -0.10
CA MET A 27 4.61 5.41 -0.32
C MET A 27 5.71 4.72 -1.13
N ILE A 28 6.01 3.47 -0.79
CA ILE A 28 6.73 2.52 -1.66
C ILE A 28 5.78 1.41 -2.08
N ASP A 29 5.54 1.28 -3.38
CA ASP A 29 4.72 0.22 -3.95
C ASP A 29 5.61 -0.92 -4.47
N ALA A 30 5.93 -1.83 -3.55
CA ALA A 30 6.61 -3.09 -3.85
C ALA A 30 5.63 -4.28 -3.85
N SER A 31 4.31 -4.02 -4.00
CA SER A 31 3.25 -5.03 -3.87
C SER A 31 3.30 -6.13 -4.93
N HIS A 32 3.90 -5.83 -6.08
CA HIS A 32 4.14 -6.78 -7.18
C HIS A 32 5.31 -7.75 -6.92
N HIS A 33 6.12 -7.51 -5.88
CA HIS A 33 7.20 -8.41 -5.48
C HIS A 33 6.71 -9.50 -4.50
N PRO A 34 7.43 -10.65 -4.41
CA PRO A 34 7.18 -11.62 -3.35
C PRO A 34 7.25 -10.98 -1.96
N PHE A 35 6.45 -11.48 -1.02
CA PHE A 35 6.30 -10.92 0.33
C PHE A 35 7.62 -10.52 1.01
N ASP A 36 8.60 -11.43 1.04
CA ASP A 36 9.88 -11.18 1.72
C ASP A 36 10.71 -10.06 1.04
N GLU A 37 10.58 -9.92 -0.28
CA GLU A 37 11.25 -8.85 -1.04
C GLU A 37 10.55 -7.50 -0.83
N ASN A 38 9.21 -7.48 -0.83
CA ASN A 38 8.43 -6.30 -0.46
C ASN A 38 8.79 -5.82 0.96
N VAL A 39 8.85 -6.75 1.94
CA VAL A 39 9.31 -6.44 3.29
C VAL A 39 10.72 -5.85 3.28
N ARG A 40 11.66 -6.45 2.55
CA ARG A 40 13.05 -5.99 2.48
C ARG A 40 13.16 -4.56 1.97
N ILE A 41 12.50 -4.26 0.84
CA ILE A 41 12.49 -2.93 0.22
C ILE A 41 11.83 -1.92 1.15
N THR A 42 10.65 -2.25 1.67
CA THR A 42 9.87 -1.37 2.55
C THR A 42 10.65 -1.01 3.81
N LYS A 43 11.36 -1.96 4.43
CA LYS A 43 12.22 -1.69 5.60
C LYS A 43 13.30 -0.66 5.32
N GLU A 44 13.89 -0.70 4.12
CA GLU A 44 14.94 0.24 3.75
C GLU A 44 14.39 1.66 3.59
N VAL A 45 13.18 1.79 3.00
CA VAL A 45 12.45 3.05 2.92
C VAL A 45 12.09 3.57 4.31
N VAL A 46 11.50 2.73 5.17
CA VAL A 46 11.13 3.08 6.54
C VAL A 46 12.34 3.59 7.32
N ALA A 47 13.47 2.89 7.28
CA ALA A 47 14.69 3.32 7.96
C ALA A 47 15.19 4.70 7.47
N TYR A 48 15.11 4.96 6.16
CA TYR A 48 15.53 6.24 5.59
C TYR A 48 14.59 7.39 5.95
N ALA A 49 13.28 7.15 5.86
CA ALA A 49 12.20 8.11 6.10
C ALA A 49 12.06 8.48 7.58
N HIS A 50 12.04 7.49 8.47
CA HIS A 50 11.90 7.71 9.92
C HIS A 50 13.08 8.49 10.49
N ALA A 51 14.30 8.28 9.98
CA ALA A 51 15.47 9.08 10.36
C ALA A 51 15.33 10.58 10.02
N ARG A 52 14.36 10.95 9.18
CA ARG A 52 14.05 12.32 8.73
C ARG A 52 12.67 12.79 9.17
N GLY A 53 11.96 12.02 10.00
CA GLY A 53 10.62 12.36 10.48
C GLY A 53 9.53 12.32 9.40
N VAL A 54 9.73 11.51 8.35
CA VAL A 54 8.76 11.30 7.26
C VAL A 54 8.02 9.99 7.49
N SER A 55 6.68 10.00 7.34
CA SER A 55 5.85 8.79 7.46
C SER A 55 5.89 7.95 6.19
N VAL A 56 5.70 6.64 6.33
CA VAL A 56 5.73 5.68 5.23
C VAL A 56 4.43 4.90 5.13
N GLU A 57 3.85 4.91 3.93
CA GLU A 57 2.84 3.98 3.48
C GLU A 57 3.48 2.85 2.66
N ALA A 58 2.91 1.65 2.71
CA ALA A 58 3.24 0.56 1.81
C ALA A 58 1.97 -0.19 1.40
N GLU A 59 2.05 -1.01 0.37
CA GLU A 59 0.93 -1.81 -0.13
C GLU A 59 1.18 -3.31 0.02
N LEU A 60 0.12 -4.02 0.42
CA LEU A 60 0.09 -5.48 0.46
C LEU A 60 -1.18 -6.03 -0.19
N GLY A 61 -1.00 -6.98 -1.11
CA GLY A 61 -2.04 -7.49 -1.99
C GLY A 61 -1.81 -6.98 -3.41
N THR A 62 -2.73 -7.27 -4.33
CA THR A 62 -2.66 -6.72 -5.69
C THR A 62 -4.04 -6.27 -6.11
N LEU A 63 -4.16 -4.99 -6.44
CA LEU A 63 -5.38 -4.42 -6.99
C LEU A 63 -5.61 -4.94 -8.41
N GLY A 64 -6.88 -5.18 -8.76
CA GLY A 64 -7.23 -5.35 -10.16
C GLY A 64 -7.10 -4.01 -10.88
N GLY A 65 -6.67 -3.99 -12.13
CA GLY A 65 -6.52 -2.74 -12.86
C GLY A 65 -5.99 -2.94 -14.28
N ILE A 66 -6.24 -1.96 -15.13
CA ILE A 66 -5.70 -1.83 -16.50
C ILE A 66 -4.45 -0.94 -16.51
N GLU A 67 -3.80 -0.78 -15.36
CA GLU A 67 -2.52 -0.09 -15.33
C GLU A 67 -1.42 -1.13 -15.60
N GLU A 68 -0.72 -0.90 -16.71
CA GLU A 68 0.46 -1.65 -17.18
C GLU A 68 0.27 -3.01 -17.85
N ASP A 69 -0.83 -3.28 -18.55
CA ASP A 69 -0.94 -4.42 -19.50
C ASP A 69 -0.71 -5.83 -18.89
N VAL A 70 -0.62 -5.93 -17.55
CA VAL A 70 -0.47 -7.19 -16.82
C VAL A 70 -1.83 -7.63 -16.29
N GLN A 71 -2.32 -8.77 -16.78
CA GLN A 71 -3.45 -9.48 -16.16
C GLN A 71 -3.00 -10.05 -14.80
N ASN A 72 -2.87 -9.19 -13.79
CA ASN A 72 -2.62 -9.64 -12.44
C ASN A 72 -3.91 -10.21 -11.85
N THR A 73 -3.82 -11.42 -11.32
CA THR A 73 -4.90 -12.04 -10.54
C THR A 73 -5.13 -11.18 -9.31
N VAL A 74 -6.33 -10.61 -9.14
CA VAL A 74 -6.67 -9.81 -7.96
C VAL A 74 -6.43 -10.65 -6.71
N GLN A 75 -5.48 -10.22 -5.88
CA GLN A 75 -5.15 -10.91 -4.63
C GLN A 75 -5.54 -10.01 -3.46
N LEU A 76 -6.62 -10.41 -2.78
CA LEU A 76 -7.04 -9.74 -1.56
C LEU A 76 -5.98 -9.91 -0.47
N THR A 77 -5.79 -8.88 0.35
CA THR A 77 -4.87 -8.95 1.48
C THR A 77 -5.37 -9.97 2.51
N GLU A 78 -4.47 -10.85 2.95
CA GLU A 78 -4.73 -11.79 4.04
C GLU A 78 -4.38 -11.14 5.40
N PRO A 79 -5.27 -11.20 6.41
CA PRO A 79 -5.05 -10.45 7.66
C PRO A 79 -3.78 -10.79 8.44
N GLN A 80 -3.36 -12.06 8.41
CA GLN A 80 -2.13 -12.48 9.08
C GLN A 80 -0.88 -11.97 8.35
N ASP A 81 -0.92 -11.90 7.02
CA ASP A 81 0.18 -11.35 6.23
C ASP A 81 0.31 -9.85 6.47
N ALA A 82 -0.82 -9.12 6.56
CA ALA A 82 -0.81 -7.70 6.92
C ALA A 82 -0.19 -7.46 8.30
N LYS A 83 -0.58 -8.24 9.31
CA LYS A 83 0.03 -8.18 10.65
C LYS A 83 1.54 -8.41 10.59
N LYS A 84 1.97 -9.50 9.96
CA LYS A 84 3.39 -9.86 9.83
C LYS A 84 4.16 -8.78 9.07
N PHE A 85 3.57 -8.23 8.01
CA PHE A 85 4.18 -7.18 7.20
C PHE A 85 4.44 -5.92 8.02
N VAL A 86 3.45 -5.46 8.79
CA VAL A 86 3.58 -4.29 9.67
C VAL A 86 4.63 -4.55 10.75
N GLU A 87 4.61 -5.71 11.41
CA GLU A 87 5.61 -6.08 12.43
C GLU A 87 7.05 -6.12 11.88
N LEU A 88 7.22 -6.58 10.64
CA LEU A 88 8.54 -6.69 10.02
C LEU A 88 9.06 -5.37 9.47
N THR A 89 8.17 -4.53 8.93
CA THR A 89 8.53 -3.30 8.20
C THR A 89 8.52 -2.05 9.07
N GLY A 90 7.59 -1.94 10.01
CA GLY A 90 7.41 -0.74 10.82
C GLY A 90 6.77 0.44 10.06
N VAL A 91 5.99 0.18 9.00
CA VAL A 91 5.25 1.22 8.28
C VAL A 91 4.21 1.93 9.15
N ASP A 92 3.90 3.17 8.80
CA ASP A 92 2.95 4.02 9.53
C ASP A 92 1.51 3.86 9.03
N ALA A 93 1.35 3.46 7.76
CA ALA A 93 0.07 3.16 7.15
C ALA A 93 0.21 1.98 6.17
N LEU A 94 -0.86 1.21 5.98
CA LEU A 94 -0.87 0.06 5.06
C LEU A 94 -2.06 0.15 4.09
N ALA A 95 -1.76 0.23 2.80
CA ALA A 95 -2.71 0.03 1.73
C ALA A 95 -3.05 -1.46 1.59
N VAL A 96 -4.35 -1.77 1.58
CA VAL A 96 -4.85 -3.15 1.54
C VAL A 96 -5.79 -3.37 0.36
N ALA A 97 -5.54 -4.44 -0.40
CA ALA A 97 -6.40 -4.89 -1.48
C ALA A 97 -7.67 -5.56 -0.91
N ILE A 98 -8.81 -4.88 -1.03
CA ILE A 98 -10.13 -5.36 -0.57
C ILE A 98 -11.16 -5.50 -1.69
N GLY A 99 -10.71 -5.54 -2.95
CA GLY A 99 -11.57 -5.68 -4.13
C GLY A 99 -11.82 -4.37 -4.88
N THR A 100 -11.11 -3.29 -4.55
CA THR A 100 -11.05 -2.07 -5.36
C THR A 100 -10.13 -2.25 -6.57
N SER A 101 -10.24 -1.34 -7.54
CA SER A 101 -9.48 -1.37 -8.79
C SER A 101 -9.14 0.05 -9.26
N HIS A 102 -8.01 0.21 -9.96
CA HIS A 102 -7.59 1.47 -10.55
C HIS A 102 -8.31 1.76 -11.90
N GLY A 103 -8.61 3.03 -12.17
CA GLY A 103 -9.20 3.50 -13.43
C GLY A 103 -10.71 3.83 -13.40
N ALA A 104 -11.22 4.36 -14.52
CA ALA A 104 -12.59 4.88 -14.64
C ALA A 104 -13.69 3.81 -14.80
N TYR A 105 -13.32 2.58 -15.17
CA TYR A 105 -14.26 1.47 -15.41
C TYR A 105 -14.01 0.32 -14.43
N LYS A 106 -14.07 0.64 -13.13
CA LYS A 106 -13.74 -0.28 -12.03
C LYS A 106 -14.66 -1.50 -11.96
N PHE A 107 -15.91 -1.32 -12.38
CA PHE A 107 -16.95 -2.34 -12.36
C PHE A 107 -17.83 -2.20 -13.59
N LYS A 108 -18.26 -3.33 -14.18
CA LYS A 108 -19.21 -3.31 -15.31
C LYS A 108 -20.64 -2.97 -14.85
N SER A 109 -20.94 -3.17 -13.58
CA SER A 109 -22.19 -2.80 -12.91
C SER A 109 -21.98 -2.61 -11.40
N GLU A 110 -22.89 -1.91 -10.70
CA GLU A 110 -22.87 -1.81 -9.22
C GLU A 110 -22.95 -3.18 -8.53
N SER A 111 -23.60 -4.16 -9.16
CA SER A 111 -23.67 -5.55 -8.65
C SER A 111 -22.34 -6.32 -8.68
N ASP A 112 -21.32 -5.80 -9.38
CA ASP A 112 -20.00 -6.42 -9.44
C ASP A 112 -19.07 -5.89 -8.33
N ILE A 113 -19.49 -4.88 -7.57
CA ILE A 113 -18.74 -4.33 -6.43
C ILE A 113 -18.78 -5.33 -5.28
N ARG A 114 -17.65 -6.02 -5.05
CA ARG A 114 -17.47 -6.91 -3.91
C ARG A 114 -16.31 -6.44 -3.06
N LEU A 115 -16.60 -5.50 -2.15
CA LEU A 115 -15.63 -5.04 -1.16
C LEU A 115 -15.61 -5.96 0.06
N ALA A 116 -14.42 -6.43 0.43
CA ALA A 116 -14.21 -7.25 1.62
C ALA A 116 -14.08 -6.39 2.89
N ILE A 117 -15.13 -5.65 3.23
CA ILE A 117 -15.14 -4.70 4.37
C ILE A 117 -14.93 -5.42 5.72
N ASP A 118 -15.41 -6.65 5.84
CA ASP A 118 -15.18 -7.51 7.00
C ASP A 118 -13.69 -7.81 7.23
N ARG A 119 -12.90 -7.93 6.14
CA ARG A 119 -11.44 -8.07 6.23
C ARG A 119 -10.78 -6.80 6.76
N VAL A 120 -11.24 -5.61 6.39
CA VAL A 120 -10.68 -4.33 6.85
C VAL A 120 -10.67 -4.26 8.38
N LYS A 121 -11.80 -4.62 9.01
CA LYS A 121 -11.89 -4.63 10.48
C LYS A 121 -10.87 -5.60 11.09
N THR A 122 -10.81 -6.81 10.55
CA THR A 122 -9.88 -7.85 11.04
C THR A 122 -8.43 -7.43 10.90
N ILE A 123 -8.06 -6.81 9.76
CA ILE A 123 -6.71 -6.30 9.54
C ILE A 123 -6.40 -5.17 10.53
N SER A 124 -7.32 -4.21 10.67
CA SER A 124 -7.13 -3.05 11.56
C SER A 124 -6.93 -3.47 13.02
N ASP A 125 -7.72 -4.43 13.50
CA ASP A 125 -7.60 -4.97 14.86
C ASP A 125 -6.27 -5.71 15.08
N LEU A 126 -5.71 -6.35 14.03
CA LEU A 126 -4.47 -7.11 14.12
C LEU A 126 -3.20 -6.26 13.95
N THR A 127 -3.23 -5.24 13.08
CA THR A 127 -2.07 -4.40 12.79
C THR A 127 -1.95 -3.22 13.75
N GLY A 128 -3.08 -2.68 14.22
CA GLY A 128 -3.11 -1.52 15.11
C GLY A 128 -2.70 -0.19 14.45
N ILE A 129 -2.54 -0.16 13.12
CA ILE A 129 -2.16 1.04 12.36
C ILE A 129 -3.29 1.50 11.42
N PRO A 130 -3.29 2.77 10.98
CA PRO A 130 -4.18 3.25 9.93
C PRO A 130 -4.09 2.41 8.65
N LEU A 131 -5.24 2.09 8.06
CA LEU A 131 -5.33 1.40 6.77
C LEU A 131 -5.69 2.40 5.67
N VAL A 132 -5.14 2.17 4.49
CA VAL A 132 -5.36 3.00 3.30
C VAL A 132 -6.14 2.20 2.26
N MET A 133 -7.07 2.87 1.57
CA MET A 133 -7.94 2.25 0.59
C MET A 133 -7.75 2.95 -0.77
N HIS A 134 -7.01 2.29 -1.65
CA HIS A 134 -6.72 2.77 -3.00
C HIS A 134 -7.89 2.51 -3.96
N GLY A 135 -7.85 3.11 -5.14
CA GLY A 135 -8.85 2.89 -6.19
C GLY A 135 -10.28 3.24 -5.77
N SER A 136 -10.48 4.23 -4.88
CA SER A 136 -11.76 4.51 -4.21
C SER A 136 -12.46 5.82 -4.61
N SER A 137 -12.22 6.30 -5.83
CA SER A 137 -13.00 7.38 -6.47
C SER A 137 -14.48 7.03 -6.68
#